data_AF-A0A9W7X928-F1
#
_entry.id   AF-A0A9W7X928-F1
#
_cell.length_a   1.000
_cell.length_b   1.000
_cell.length_c   1.000
_cell.angle_alpha   90.00
_cell.angle_beta   90.00
_cell.angle_gamma   90.00
#
_symmetry.space_group_name_H-M   'P 1'
#
loop_
_entity.id
_entity.type
_entity.pdbx_description
1 polymer ?
#
loop_
_entity_poly.entity_id
_entity_poly.type
_entity_poly.pdbx_seq_one_letter_code
_entity_poly.pdbx_strand_id
1 'polypeptide(L)'
;MSVCHVGPTTQAAIGPPTFVLFVNDAKLFPDTYRHYMEKKLRPEAGFPGTPIRLLWRSRRWPDKPGKSVDSRIQNPGAPSRMVLAT
;
A
#
# COMPACT_ATOMS: atom_id res chain seq x y z
N MET A 1 14.06 16.04 11.27
CA MET A 1 12.84 15.20 11.29
C MET A 1 11.95 15.67 10.15
N SER A 2 11.88 14.95 9.03
CA SER A 2 10.94 15.33 7.95
C SER A 2 9.52 15.15 8.45
N VAL A 3 8.77 16.25 8.50
CA VAL A 3 7.35 16.23 8.90
C VAL A 3 6.53 15.75 7.70
N CYS A 4 5.79 14.67 7.89
CA CYS A 4 4.89 14.13 6.89
C CYS A 4 3.61 14.96 6.86
N HIS A 5 3.26 15.51 5.70
CA HIS A 5 1.99 16.21 5.52
C HIS A 5 0.93 15.25 4.95
N VAL A 6 -0.23 15.19 5.61
CA VAL A 6 -1.42 14.48 5.15
C VAL A 6 -2.41 15.54 4.66
N GLY A 7 -2.81 15.43 3.41
CA GLY A 7 -3.79 16.30 2.76
C GLY A 7 -5.23 15.83 3.01
N PRO A 8 -6.19 16.30 2.19
CA PRO A 8 -7.59 15.93 2.34
C PRO A 8 -7.76 14.41 2.24
N THR A 9 -8.73 13.86 2.96
CA THR A 9 -9.13 12.46 2.88
C THR A 9 -10.48 12.36 2.17
N THR A 10 -10.64 11.36 1.31
CA THR A 10 -11.89 11.13 0.58
C THR A 10 -12.37 9.70 0.75
N GLN A 11 -13.67 9.53 0.99
CA GLN A 11 -14.31 8.21 0.99
C GLN A 11 -14.58 7.77 -0.45
N ALA A 12 -13.92 6.70 -0.90
CA ALA A 12 -13.97 6.23 -2.29
C ALA A 12 -14.99 5.11 -2.53
N ALA A 13 -15.37 4.37 -1.50
CA ALA A 13 -16.33 3.27 -1.60
C ALA A 13 -17.12 3.07 -0.30
N ILE A 14 -18.32 2.50 -0.42
CA ILE A 14 -19.27 2.30 0.68
C ILE A 14 -19.22 0.84 1.20
N GLY A 15 -18.79 -0.13 0.39
CA GLY A 15 -18.64 -1.53 0.81
C GLY A 15 -17.53 -2.26 0.04
N PRO A 16 -16.35 -2.52 0.65
CA PRO A 16 -15.87 -2.10 1.98
C PRO A 16 -15.50 -0.60 2.05
N PRO A 17 -15.68 0.08 3.20
CA PRO A 17 -15.36 1.49 3.39
C PRO A 17 -13.88 1.73 3.12
N THR A 18 -13.61 2.46 2.04
CA THR A 18 -12.26 2.71 1.55
C THR A 18 -11.94 4.20 1.66
N PHE A 19 -10.96 4.56 2.48
CA PHE A 19 -10.50 5.92 2.65
C PHE A 19 -9.21 6.13 1.86
N VAL A 20 -9.19 7.16 1.02
CA VAL A 20 -8.00 7.56 0.28
C VAL A 20 -7.36 8.74 0.99
N LEU A 21 -6.15 8.51 1.50
CA LEU A 21 -5.33 9.51 2.17
C LEU A 21 -4.29 10.02 1.19
N PHE A 22 -4.33 11.31 0.89
CA PHE A 22 -3.32 11.97 0.07
C PHE A 22 -2.17 12.42 0.96
N VAL A 23 -0.96 11.99 0.62
CA VAL A 23 0.25 12.18 1.42
C VAL A 23 1.36 12.72 0.53
N ASN A 24 2.33 13.45 1.08
CA ASN A 24 3.51 13.84 0.30
C ASN A 24 4.24 12.62 -0.30
N ASP A 25 4.70 11.72 0.57
CA ASP A 25 5.44 10.53 0.18
C ASP A 25 4.96 9.30 0.96
N ALA A 26 4.44 8.30 0.24
CA ALA A 26 3.98 7.06 0.87
C ALA A 26 5.12 6.22 1.49
N LYS A 27 6.38 6.47 1.09
CA LYS A 27 7.58 5.79 1.61
C LYS A 27 7.99 6.26 3.01
N LEU A 28 7.61 7.48 3.39
CA LEU A 28 7.83 8.00 4.74
C LEU A 28 6.89 7.36 5.77
N PHE A 29 5.90 6.57 5.33
CA PHE A 29 4.95 5.87 6.18
C PHE A 29 5.28 4.37 6.22
N PRO A 30 5.98 3.90 7.26
CA PRO A 30 6.21 2.47 7.45
C PRO A 30 4.89 1.74 7.74
N ASP A 31 4.85 0.45 7.44
CA ASP A 31 3.63 -0.36 7.59
C ASP A 31 3.11 -0.39 9.04
N THR A 32 4.00 -0.31 10.02
CA THR A 32 3.65 -0.18 11.44
C THR A 32 2.73 1.02 11.71
N TYR A 33 3.00 2.17 11.08
CA TYR A 33 2.17 3.36 11.26
C TYR A 33 0.86 3.25 10.49
N ARG A 34 0.85 2.55 9.34
CA ARG A 34 -0.38 2.27 8.58
C ARG A 34 -1.33 1.39 9.38
N HIS A 35 -0.83 0.33 10.01
CA HIS A 35 -1.62 -0.54 10.89
C HIS A 35 -2.07 0.18 12.16
N TYR A 36 -1.23 1.05 12.72
CA TYR A 36 -1.62 1.89 13.85
C TYR A 36 -2.81 2.79 13.50
N MET A 37 -2.74 3.46 12.35
CA MET A 37 -3.81 4.30 11.81
C MET A 37 -5.10 3.51 11.58
N GLU A 38 -5.02 2.33 10.96
CA GLU A 38 -6.18 1.45 10.74
C GLU A 38 -6.83 1.03 12.06
N LYS A 39 -6.03 0.60 13.04
CA LYS A 39 -6.53 0.20 14.37
C LYS A 39 -7.20 1.36 15.11
N LYS A 40 -6.70 2.59 14.94
CA LYS A 40 -7.28 3.80 15.53
C LYS A 40 -8.55 4.26 14.83
N LEU A 41 -8.62 4.13 13.51
CA LEU A 41 -9.81 4.53 12.74
C LEU A 41 -10.98 3.56 12.93
N ARG A 42 -10.70 2.28 13.20
CA ARG A 42 -11.73 1.23 13.36
C ARG A 42 -12.82 1.54 14.38
N PRO A 43 -12.52 1.93 15.63
CA PRO A 43 -13.56 2.27 16.60
C PRO A 43 -14.34 3.55 16.23
N GLU A 44 -13.70 4.51 15.57
CA GLU A 44 -14.29 5.82 15.29
C GLU A 44 -15.18 5.81 14.03
N ALA A 45 -14.90 4.95 13.06
CA ALA A 45 -15.61 4.92 11.78
C ALA A 45 -17.04 4.35 11.86
N GLY A 46 -17.44 3.73 12.98
CA GLY A 46 -18.83 3.28 13.17
C GLY A 46 -19.27 2.09 12.31
N PHE A 47 -18.33 1.33 11.71
CA PHE A 47 -18.62 0.15 10.89
C PHE A 47 -18.25 -1.16 11.64
N PRO A 48 -19.12 -1.70 12.52
CA PRO A 48 -18.85 -2.96 13.19
C PRO A 48 -18.80 -4.12 12.18
N GLY A 49 -17.74 -4.92 12.23
CA GLY A 49 -17.60 -6.14 11.42
C GLY A 49 -17.16 -5.95 9.96
N THR A 50 -17.08 -4.72 9.44
CA THR A 50 -16.57 -4.47 8.07
C THR A 50 -15.09 -4.08 8.10
N PRO A 51 -14.22 -4.72 7.30
CA PRO A 51 -12.82 -4.30 7.20
C PRO A 51 -12.72 -2.91 6.56
N ILE A 52 -11.90 -2.03 7.16
CA ILE A 52 -11.64 -0.69 6.64
C ILE A 52 -10.41 -0.76 5.74
N ARG A 53 -10.49 -0.18 4.54
CA ARG A 53 -9.35 -0.13 3.61
C ARG A 53 -8.77 1.27 3.58
N LEU A 54 -7.50 1.41 3.95
CA LEU A 54 -6.77 2.67 3.83
C LEU A 54 -5.86 2.64 2.60
N LEU A 55 -6.11 3.56 1.66
CA LEU A 55 -5.30 3.71 0.45
C LEU A 55 -4.43 4.96 0.56
N TRP A 56 -3.12 4.76 0.59
CA TRP A 56 -2.14 5.83 0.70
C TRP A 56 -1.72 6.26 -0.70
N ARG A 57 -2.10 7.47 -1.11
CA ARG A 57 -1.73 8.04 -2.40
C ARG A 57 -0.72 9.15 -2.20
N SER A 58 0.47 9.01 -2.78
CA SER A 58 1.39 10.13 -2.85
C SER A 58 0.85 11.18 -3.83
N ARG A 59 0.74 12.43 -3.38
CA ARG A 59 0.46 13.56 -4.24
C ARG A 59 1.74 13.85 -5.02
N ARG A 60 1.85 13.29 -6.23
CA ARG A 60 2.90 13.72 -7.16
C ARG A 60 2.61 15.17 -7.55
N TRP A 61 3.47 16.09 -7.12
CA TRP A 61 3.65 17.33 -7.88
C TRP A 61 4.05 16.92 -9.31
N PRO A 62 3.58 17.57 -10.37
CA PRO A 62 3.93 17.21 -11.74
C PRO A 62 5.39 17.56 -12.04
N ASP A 63 6.34 16.86 -11.40
CA ASP A 63 7.75 16.91 -11.73
C ASP A 63 8.42 15.55 -11.48
N LYS A 64 8.91 15.02 -12.60
CA LYS A 64 9.71 13.82 -12.89
C LYS A 64 9.02 12.44 -12.79
N PRO A 65 9.08 11.63 -13.87
CA PRO A 65 8.53 10.28 -13.91
C PRO A 65 9.29 9.38 -12.93
N GLY A 66 8.58 8.89 -11.90
CA GLY A 66 9.14 7.96 -10.93
C GLY A 66 9.46 6.60 -11.56
N LYS A 67 10.66 6.08 -11.29
CA LYS A 67 11.12 4.75 -11.71
C LYS A 67 10.12 3.66 -11.29
N SER A 68 9.56 2.96 -12.27
CA SER A 68 8.89 1.68 -12.08
C SER A 68 9.95 0.63 -11.72
N VAL A 69 9.92 0.11 -10.49
CA VAL A 69 10.56 -1.17 -10.22
C VAL A 69 9.58 -2.25 -10.72
N ASP A 70 9.83 -2.72 -11.92
CA ASP A 70 9.09 -3.85 -12.50
C ASP A 70 9.64 -5.12 -11.86
N SER A 71 8.91 -5.67 -10.88
CA SER A 71 9.28 -6.92 -10.21
C SER A 71 8.94 -8.16 -11.06
N ARG A 72 8.91 -8.06 -12.39
CA ARG A 72 8.61 -9.15 -13.33
C ARG A 72 9.83 -9.92 -13.84
N ILE A 73 10.94 -9.92 -13.11
CA ILE A 73 11.99 -10.94 -13.28
C ILE A 73 12.34 -11.57 -11.93
N GLN A 74 11.35 -12.15 -11.28
CA GLN A 74 11.56 -13.33 -10.46
C GLN A 74 10.58 -14.38 -10.94
N ASN A 75 11.10 -15.38 -11.67
CA ASN A 75 10.74 -16.80 -11.62
C ASN A 75 11.18 -17.50 -12.92
N PRO A 76 11.22 -18.85 -12.96
CA PRO A 76 11.89 -19.76 -12.04
C PRO A 76 12.75 -20.77 -12.84
N GLY A 77 13.89 -21.22 -12.31
CA GLY A 77 14.70 -22.24 -12.99
C GLY A 77 14.08 -23.64 -12.86
N ALA A 78 13.53 -24.17 -13.94
CA ALA A 78 13.26 -25.60 -14.14
C ALA A 78 13.20 -25.90 -15.66
N PRO A 79 13.37 -27.14 -16.18
CA PRO A 79 13.53 -28.44 -15.49
C PRO A 79 14.61 -29.39 -16.09
N SER A 80 14.76 -30.56 -15.45
CA SER A 80 15.18 -31.84 -16.02
C SER A 80 16.62 -32.04 -16.50
N ARG A 81 17.44 -32.66 -15.64
CA ARG A 81 18.40 -33.65 -16.12
C ARG A 81 18.35 -34.90 -15.25
N MET A 82 17.40 -35.75 -15.61
CA MET A 82 17.46 -37.19 -15.40
C MET A 82 18.76 -37.70 -16.05
N VAL A 83 19.68 -38.27 -15.26
CA VAL A 83 20.70 -39.18 -15.80
C VAL A 83 20.57 -40.47 -15.01
N LEU A 84 20.11 -41.50 -15.71
CA LEU A 84 20.07 -42.89 -15.28
C LEU A 84 21.48 -43.51 -15.29
N ALA A 85 21.67 -44.48 -14.39
CA ALA A 85 22.47 -45.70 -14.50
C ALA A 85 23.99 -45.58 -14.77
N THR A 86 24.81 -45.99 -13.79
CA THR A 86 25.46 -47.32 -13.78
C THR A 86 25.94 -47.64 -12.37
#